data_AF-A0A1D6P3V9-F1
#
_entry.id   AF-A0A1D6P3V9-F1
#
_cell.length_a   1.000
_cell.length_b   1.000
_cell.length_c   1.000
_cell.angle_alpha   90.00
_cell.angle_beta   90.00
_cell.angle_gamma   90.00
#
_symmetry.space_group_name_H-M   'P 1'
#
loop_
_entity.id
_entity.type
_entity.pdbx_description
1 polymer ?
#
loop_
_entity_poly.entity_id
_entity_poly.type
_entity_poly.pdbx_seq_one_letter_code
_entity_poly.pdbx_strand_id
1 'polypeptide(L)'
;MVKDKTGLTPAQLAADKNHRQVAFFLDNARRVHGKGCGANTRFGKLSKLGLAPLLWCTIIGMLITYTHSVISGQYAMTTTAPFGIFAWSGVFLATAGLVMFYKCSRKDPGYININARGSQNQRDDEPLLKMELENPALLSGNWSQLCITCKIVRPVRSKHCSTCDRCVEQFDHHCPWVSNCIGKKNKWEFFMFLTLEVFAMIITGSAAIISNALSPLS
;
A
#
# COMPACT_ATOMS: atom_id res chain seq x y z
N MET A 1 -2.18 -26.48 -4.35
CA MET A 1 -1.30 -27.28 -3.47
C MET A 1 -0.44 -28.16 -4.38
N VAL A 2 0.89 -28.02 -4.33
CA VAL A 2 1.79 -28.83 -5.18
C VAL A 2 1.83 -30.24 -4.63
N LYS A 3 1.50 -31.22 -5.48
CA LYS A 3 1.56 -32.66 -5.23
C LYS A 3 2.39 -33.29 -6.34
N ASP A 4 3.07 -34.37 -6.04
CA ASP A 4 3.76 -35.16 -7.07
C ASP A 4 2.74 -35.96 -7.91
N LYS A 5 3.23 -36.76 -8.86
CA LYS A 5 2.38 -37.64 -9.70
C LYS A 5 1.67 -38.73 -8.90
N THR A 6 2.12 -39.02 -7.68
CA THR A 6 1.52 -39.99 -6.77
C THR A 6 0.49 -39.34 -5.84
N GLY A 7 0.32 -38.02 -5.90
CA GLY A 7 -0.60 -37.25 -5.06
C GLY A 7 -0.03 -36.90 -3.68
N LEU A 8 1.23 -37.25 -3.41
CA LEU A 8 1.93 -36.96 -2.17
C LEU A 8 2.43 -35.52 -2.14
N THR A 9 2.37 -34.93 -0.96
CA THR A 9 2.91 -33.59 -0.69
C THR A 9 4.40 -33.67 -0.35
N PRO A 10 5.17 -32.58 -0.51
CA PRO A 10 6.61 -32.59 -0.16
C PRO A 10 6.89 -33.06 1.28
N ALA A 11 6.03 -32.71 2.25
CA ALA A 11 6.18 -33.18 3.62
C ALA A 11 5.87 -34.68 3.80
N GLN A 12 4.90 -35.20 3.05
CA GLN A 12 4.59 -36.64 3.07
C GLN A 12 5.71 -37.44 2.40
N LEU A 13 6.27 -36.93 1.30
CA LEU A 13 7.41 -37.55 0.62
C LEU A 13 8.66 -37.57 1.53
N ALA A 14 8.92 -36.47 2.25
CA ALA A 14 10.01 -36.41 3.22
C ALA A 14 9.80 -37.38 4.40
N ALA A 15 8.56 -37.54 4.86
CA ALA A 15 8.23 -38.50 5.91
C ALA A 15 8.38 -39.95 5.44
N ASP A 16 7.94 -40.26 4.22
CA ASP A 16 8.05 -41.58 3.58
C ASP A 16 9.51 -42.01 3.41
N LYS A 17 10.39 -41.06 3.07
CA LYS A 17 11.83 -41.27 2.97
C LYS A 17 12.59 -41.18 4.31
N ASN A 18 11.88 -41.22 5.44
CA ASN A 18 12.44 -41.17 6.80
C ASN A 18 13.18 -39.86 7.17
N HIS A 19 12.99 -38.78 6.42
CA HIS A 19 13.51 -37.45 6.73
C HIS A 19 12.56 -36.69 7.66
N ARG A 20 12.39 -37.18 8.90
CA ARG A 20 11.38 -36.67 9.87
C ARG A 20 11.54 -35.19 10.20
N GLN A 21 12.77 -34.69 10.31
CA GLN A 21 13.03 -33.26 10.56
C GLN A 21 12.60 -32.38 9.38
N VAL A 22 12.89 -32.83 8.15
CA VAL A 22 12.49 -32.11 6.92
C VAL A 22 10.98 -32.11 6.78
N ALA A 23 10.33 -33.25 7.04
CA ALA A 23 8.87 -33.35 7.04
C ALA A 23 8.22 -32.37 8.05
N PHE A 24 8.78 -32.28 9.26
CA PHE A 24 8.33 -31.33 10.28
C PHE A 24 8.52 -29.87 9.83
N PHE A 25 9.68 -29.52 9.28
CA PHE A 25 9.94 -28.19 8.74
C PHE A 25 8.99 -27.83 7.59
N LEU A 26 8.77 -28.75 6.66
CA LEU A 26 7.87 -28.56 5.53
C LEU A 26 6.41 -28.42 5.98
N ASP A 27 5.96 -29.18 6.98
CA ASP A 27 4.62 -29.04 7.54
C ASP A 27 4.46 -27.74 8.32
N ASN A 28 5.47 -27.32 9.09
CA ASN A 28 5.45 -26.05 9.80
C ASN A 28 5.47 -24.86 8.82
N ALA A 29 6.33 -24.91 7.81
CA ALA A 29 6.36 -23.94 6.73
C ALA A 29 5.01 -23.88 6.00
N ARG A 30 4.38 -25.02 5.73
CA ARG A 30 3.02 -25.09 5.17
C ARG A 30 1.98 -24.46 6.09
N ARG A 31 2.02 -24.71 7.41
CA ARG A 31 1.08 -24.10 8.35
C ARG A 31 1.24 -22.59 8.41
N VAL A 32 2.47 -22.09 8.43
CA VAL A 32 2.78 -20.66 8.44
C VAL A 32 2.33 -19.99 7.14
N HIS A 33 2.65 -20.57 5.98
CA HIS A 33 2.23 -20.03 4.67
C HIS A 33 0.73 -20.22 4.41
N GLY A 34 0.14 -21.32 4.88
CA GLY A 34 -1.27 -21.65 4.72
C GLY A 34 -2.18 -20.80 5.61
N LYS A 35 -1.75 -20.46 6.84
CA LYS A 35 -2.46 -19.49 7.69
C LYS A 35 -2.22 -18.04 7.25
N GLY A 36 -1.12 -17.73 6.59
CA GLY A 36 -0.78 -16.39 6.11
C GLY A 36 -1.51 -15.93 4.83
N CYS A 37 -2.22 -16.82 4.12
CA CYS A 37 -2.87 -16.50 2.83
C CYS A 37 -4.40 -16.49 2.86
N GLY A 38 -5.03 -16.65 4.02
CA GLY A 38 -6.47 -16.88 4.11
C GLY A 38 -7.13 -16.22 5.30
N ALA A 39 -6.91 -14.92 5.53
CA ALA A 39 -7.77 -14.17 6.41
C ALA A 39 -9.14 -13.98 5.74
N ASN A 40 -10.00 -15.02 5.82
CA ASN A 40 -11.45 -14.93 5.61
C ASN A 40 -12.10 -14.17 6.78
N THR A 41 -11.46 -13.13 7.28
CA THR A 41 -11.99 -12.19 8.25
C THR A 41 -12.65 -11.06 7.47
N ARG A 42 -13.74 -10.50 8.01
CA ARG A 42 -14.44 -9.35 7.41
C ARG A 42 -13.46 -8.20 7.06
N PHE A 43 -12.43 -8.00 7.88
CA PHE A 43 -11.34 -7.05 7.67
C PHE A 43 -10.47 -7.35 6.44
N GLY A 44 -10.17 -8.63 6.15
CA GLY A 44 -9.42 -9.04 4.96
C GLY A 44 -10.19 -8.88 3.65
N LYS A 45 -11.53 -8.80 3.70
CA LYS A 45 -12.37 -8.41 2.56
C LYS A 45 -12.42 -6.89 2.40
N LEU A 46 -12.49 -6.15 3.51
CA LEU A 46 -12.48 -4.68 3.49
C LEU A 46 -11.16 -4.13 2.92
N SER A 47 -10.03 -4.74 3.26
CA SER A 47 -8.72 -4.35 2.72
C SER A 47 -8.55 -4.63 1.22
N LYS A 48 -9.46 -5.42 0.62
CA LYS A 48 -9.52 -5.65 -0.84
C LYS A 48 -10.46 -4.68 -1.55
N LEU A 49 -11.35 -3.99 -0.82
CA LEU A 49 -12.15 -2.92 -1.39
C LEU A 49 -11.27 -1.68 -1.53
N GLY A 50 -11.23 -1.11 -2.74
CA GLY A 50 -10.60 0.18 -2.95
C GLY A 50 -11.42 1.28 -2.29
N LEU A 51 -10.96 1.81 -1.14
CA LEU A 51 -11.62 2.89 -0.40
C LEU A 51 -11.24 4.29 -0.91
N ALA A 52 -10.44 4.38 -1.98
CA ALA A 52 -10.01 5.67 -2.52
C ALA A 52 -11.14 6.57 -2.99
N PRO A 53 -12.18 6.08 -3.70
CA PRO A 53 -13.32 6.92 -4.07
C PRO A 53 -14.06 7.46 -2.84
N LEU A 54 -14.19 6.66 -1.79
CA LEU A 54 -14.83 7.09 -0.54
C LEU A 54 -14.03 8.21 0.12
N LEU A 55 -12.72 8.03 0.27
CA LEU A 55 -11.87 9.07 0.86
C LEU A 55 -11.90 10.35 0.02
N TRP A 56 -11.82 10.23 -1.31
CA TRP A 56 -11.91 11.37 -2.23
C TRP A 56 -13.23 12.14 -2.09
N CYS A 57 -14.37 11.42 -2.06
CA CYS A 57 -15.68 12.01 -1.84
C CYS A 57 -15.78 12.68 -0.47
N THR A 58 -15.22 12.08 0.59
CA THR A 58 -15.23 12.68 1.93
C THR A 58 -14.44 13.99 1.99
N ILE A 59 -13.25 14.05 1.38
CA ILE A 59 -12.42 15.27 1.38
C ILE A 59 -13.11 16.38 0.57
N ILE A 60 -13.70 16.06 -0.59
CA ILE A 60 -14.46 17.03 -1.39
C ILE A 60 -15.70 17.52 -0.64
N GLY A 61 -16.44 16.61 0.00
CA GLY A 61 -17.59 16.97 0.84
C GLY A 61 -17.18 17.92 1.95
N MET A 62 -16.11 17.60 2.68
CA MET A 62 -15.56 18.46 3.73
C MET A 62 -15.16 19.84 3.19
N LEU A 63 -14.49 19.90 2.04
CA LEU A 63 -14.14 21.17 1.38
C LEU A 63 -15.37 22.01 1.03
N ILE A 64 -16.39 21.40 0.42
CA ILE A 64 -17.64 22.10 0.06
C ILE A 64 -18.35 22.61 1.31
N THR A 65 -18.45 21.79 2.36
CA THR A 65 -19.07 22.22 3.63
C THR A 65 -18.28 23.34 4.30
N TYR A 66 -16.95 23.32 4.24
CA TYR A 66 -16.11 24.37 4.79
C TYR A 66 -16.27 25.68 4.02
N THR A 67 -16.23 25.65 2.68
CA THR A 67 -16.41 26.86 1.87
C THR A 67 -17.79 27.46 2.07
N HIS A 68 -18.84 26.65 2.11
CA HIS A 68 -20.20 27.13 2.37
C HIS A 68 -20.37 27.70 3.79
N SER A 69 -19.92 27.00 4.82
CA SER A 69 -20.19 27.42 6.20
C SER A 69 -19.27 28.51 6.71
N VAL A 70 -17.98 28.48 6.33
CA VAL A 70 -16.96 29.42 6.84
C VAL A 70 -16.76 30.57 5.88
N ILE A 71 -16.56 30.30 4.57
CA ILE A 71 -16.24 31.36 3.61
C ILE A 71 -17.47 32.17 3.22
N SER A 72 -18.64 31.55 2.98
CA SER A 72 -19.87 32.34 2.73
C SER A 72 -20.29 33.16 3.95
N GLY A 73 -20.09 32.64 5.17
CA GLY A 73 -20.28 33.39 6.41
C GLY A 73 -19.34 34.59 6.56
N GLN A 74 -18.09 34.47 6.09
CA GLN A 74 -17.13 35.58 6.04
C GLN A 74 -17.53 36.70 5.08
N TYR A 75 -18.31 36.44 4.03
CA TYR A 75 -18.80 37.51 3.15
C TYR A 75 -20.01 38.25 3.73
N ALA A 76 -20.72 37.64 4.68
CA ALA A 76 -21.82 38.28 5.40
C ALA A 76 -21.31 39.19 6.53
N MET A 77 -20.18 38.85 7.16
CA MET A 77 -19.47 39.69 8.13
C MET A 77 -18.45 40.58 7.39
N THR A 78 -18.28 41.85 7.75
CA THR A 78 -17.26 42.74 7.16
C THR A 78 -15.84 42.29 7.56
N THR A 79 -15.36 41.21 6.93
CA THR A 79 -14.13 40.50 7.27
C THR A 79 -12.87 41.28 6.86
N THR A 80 -11.83 41.22 7.69
CA THR A 80 -10.49 41.76 7.37
C THR A 80 -9.76 40.86 6.37
N ALA A 81 -9.14 41.45 5.34
CA ALA A 81 -8.43 40.71 4.28
C ALA A 81 -7.45 39.61 4.75
N PRO A 82 -6.71 39.77 5.88
CA PRO A 82 -5.82 38.72 6.39
C PRO A 82 -6.55 37.42 6.78
N PHE A 83 -7.75 37.50 7.34
CA PHE A 83 -8.53 36.32 7.72
C PHE A 83 -9.02 35.56 6.49
N GLY A 84 -9.43 36.29 5.44
CA GLY A 84 -9.79 35.69 4.15
C GLY A 84 -8.61 34.93 3.52
N ILE A 85 -7.42 35.53 3.48
CA ILE A 85 -6.21 34.88 2.96
C ILE A 85 -5.89 33.62 3.75
N PHE A 86 -5.95 33.69 5.08
CA PHE A 86 -5.71 32.54 5.95
C PHE A 86 -6.72 31.41 5.68
N ALA A 87 -8.02 31.72 5.60
CA ALA A 87 -9.06 30.73 5.35
C ALA A 87 -8.95 30.07 3.97
N TRP A 88 -8.62 30.85 2.93
CA TRP A 88 -8.40 30.35 1.57
C TRP A 88 -7.12 29.53 1.43
N SER A 89 -6.08 29.81 2.23
CA SER A 89 -4.85 29.02 2.24
C SER A 89 -5.11 27.55 2.63
N GLY A 90 -6.08 27.31 3.53
CA GLY A 90 -6.52 25.96 3.89
C GLY A 90 -7.16 25.22 2.71
N VAL A 91 -7.99 25.89 1.91
CA VAL A 91 -8.60 25.32 0.69
C VAL A 91 -7.53 24.99 -0.34
N PHE A 92 -6.55 25.88 -0.53
CA PHE A 92 -5.44 25.65 -1.45
C PHE A 92 -4.61 24.42 -1.04
N LEU A 93 -4.28 24.28 0.26
CA LEU A 93 -3.54 23.11 0.74
C LEU A 93 -4.33 21.80 0.60
N ALA A 94 -5.63 21.81 0.92
CA ALA A 94 -6.49 20.63 0.76
C ALA A 94 -6.64 20.22 -0.71
N THR A 95 -6.78 21.18 -1.63
CA THR A 95 -6.84 20.88 -3.06
C THR A 95 -5.51 20.34 -3.60
N ALA A 96 -4.38 20.89 -3.15
CA ALA A 96 -3.05 20.32 -3.44
C ALA A 96 -2.88 18.91 -2.87
N GLY A 97 -3.38 18.67 -1.65
CA GLY A 97 -3.46 17.35 -1.00
C GLY A 97 -4.25 16.34 -1.82
N LEU A 98 -5.44 16.71 -2.30
CA LEU A 98 -6.27 15.91 -3.22
C LEU A 98 -5.54 15.53 -4.51
N VAL A 99 -4.77 16.46 -5.10
CA VAL A 99 -3.96 16.18 -6.30
C VAL A 99 -2.87 15.16 -5.98
N MET A 100 -2.17 15.30 -4.85
CA MET A 100 -1.16 14.34 -4.41
C MET A 100 -1.76 12.96 -4.11
N PHE A 101 -2.93 12.92 -3.46
CA PHE A 101 -3.70 11.69 -3.24
C PHE A 101 -4.02 10.98 -4.55
N TYR A 102 -4.57 11.70 -5.52
CA TYR A 102 -4.91 11.17 -6.84
C TYR A 102 -3.67 10.61 -7.55
N LYS A 103 -2.55 11.34 -7.53
CA LYS A 103 -1.27 10.87 -8.08
C LYS A 103 -0.80 9.60 -7.37
N CYS A 104 -0.85 9.56 -6.04
CA CYS A 104 -0.44 8.40 -5.25
C CYS A 104 -1.30 7.16 -5.57
N SER A 105 -2.61 7.34 -5.73
CA SER A 105 -3.57 6.28 -6.04
C SER A 105 -3.35 5.65 -7.41
N ARG A 106 -2.99 6.45 -8.42
CA ARG A 106 -2.82 5.95 -9.80
C ARG A 106 -1.39 5.59 -10.18
N LYS A 107 -0.38 6.05 -9.44
CA LYS A 107 1.02 5.82 -9.78
C LYS A 107 1.44 4.38 -9.52
N ASP A 108 2.24 3.82 -10.42
CA ASP A 108 2.90 2.53 -10.17
C ASP A 108 3.81 2.66 -8.92
N PRO A 109 3.58 1.85 -7.86
CA PRO A 109 4.38 1.89 -6.64
C PRO A 109 5.82 1.37 -6.84
N GLY A 110 6.07 0.70 -7.96
CA GLY A 110 7.33 0.01 -8.26
C GLY A 110 7.12 -1.49 -8.37
N TYR A 111 6.11 -1.92 -9.13
CA TYR A 111 5.91 -3.35 -9.41
C TYR A 111 7.11 -3.94 -10.14
N ILE A 112 7.59 -5.08 -9.67
CA ILE A 112 8.73 -5.79 -10.26
C ILE A 112 8.23 -6.63 -11.43
N ASN A 113 8.71 -6.34 -12.63
CA ASN A 113 8.33 -7.06 -13.84
C ASN A 113 9.16 -8.35 -13.99
N ILE A 114 8.46 -9.48 -14.12
CA ILE A 114 9.04 -10.82 -14.30
C ILE A 114 9.84 -10.90 -15.62
N ASN A 115 9.36 -10.24 -16.69
CA ASN A 115 9.92 -10.33 -18.03
C ASN A 115 11.20 -9.49 -18.20
N ALA A 116 11.38 -8.44 -17.41
CA ALA A 116 12.56 -7.56 -17.52
C ALA A 116 13.86 -8.22 -17.03
N ARG A 117 13.77 -9.23 -16.16
CA ARG A 117 14.92 -10.05 -15.72
C ARG A 117 15.02 -11.39 -16.46
N GLY A 118 13.95 -11.84 -17.12
CA GLY A 118 13.89 -13.11 -17.85
C GLY A 118 14.39 -13.08 -19.30
N SER A 119 14.67 -11.90 -19.87
CA SER A 119 15.17 -11.77 -21.26
C SER A 119 16.61 -12.30 -21.47
N GLN A 120 17.23 -12.88 -20.45
CA GLN A 120 18.61 -13.38 -20.53
C GLN A 120 18.76 -14.88 -20.35
N ASN A 121 17.72 -15.72 -20.45
CA ASN A 121 17.86 -17.14 -20.84
C ASN A 121 16.49 -17.85 -20.86
N GLN A 122 15.83 -17.83 -22.02
CA GLN A 122 14.76 -18.77 -22.35
C GLN A 122 15.40 -20.00 -22.98
N ARG A 123 15.51 -21.12 -22.24
CA ARG A 123 15.37 -22.51 -22.76
C ARG A 123 15.66 -23.70 -21.83
N ASP A 124 15.74 -23.63 -20.50
CA ASP A 124 16.14 -24.83 -19.73
C ASP A 124 15.19 -25.18 -18.57
N ASP A 125 14.86 -26.46 -18.42
CA ASP A 125 13.83 -27.05 -17.54
C ASP A 125 14.10 -26.97 -16.01
N GLU A 126 14.97 -26.07 -15.54
CA GLU A 126 15.31 -25.91 -14.11
C GLU A 126 15.62 -24.43 -13.73
N PRO A 127 14.61 -23.53 -13.79
CA PRO A 127 14.82 -22.10 -13.54
C PRO A 127 15.10 -21.78 -12.07
N LEU A 128 14.72 -22.66 -11.14
CA LEU A 128 14.87 -22.41 -9.70
C LEU A 128 16.28 -22.74 -9.22
N LEU A 129 16.87 -23.84 -9.69
CA LEU A 129 18.23 -24.23 -9.33
C LEU A 129 19.29 -23.27 -9.91
N LYS A 130 19.06 -22.74 -11.11
CA LYS A 130 19.96 -21.74 -11.72
C LYS A 130 19.87 -20.39 -11.00
N MET A 131 18.68 -20.01 -10.56
CA MET A 131 18.46 -18.81 -9.75
C MET A 131 19.09 -18.91 -8.36
N GLU A 132 19.13 -20.10 -7.78
CA GLU A 132 19.89 -20.42 -6.55
C GLU A 132 21.38 -20.14 -6.74
N LEU A 133 21.96 -20.70 -7.81
CA LEU A 133 23.39 -20.69 -8.09
C LEU A 133 23.93 -19.30 -8.45
N GLU A 134 23.12 -18.49 -9.12
CA GLU A 134 23.49 -17.13 -9.55
C GLU A 134 23.26 -16.07 -8.47
N ASN A 135 22.58 -16.39 -7.36
CA ASN A 135 22.22 -15.41 -6.35
C ASN A 135 22.92 -15.69 -5.00
N PRO A 136 23.96 -14.91 -4.62
CA PRO A 136 24.70 -15.16 -3.38
C PRO A 136 23.84 -15.07 -2.11
N ALA A 137 22.70 -14.37 -2.18
CA ALA A 137 21.73 -14.34 -1.10
C ALA A 137 20.98 -15.67 -0.93
N LEU A 138 20.63 -16.37 -2.02
CA LEU A 138 20.03 -17.70 -1.91
C LEU A 138 21.06 -18.74 -1.48
N LEU A 139 22.28 -18.68 -2.04
CA LEU A 139 23.39 -19.57 -1.70
C LEU A 139 23.78 -19.52 -0.21
N SER A 140 23.60 -18.37 0.44
CA SER A 140 23.82 -18.18 1.89
C SER A 140 22.64 -18.67 2.75
N GLY A 141 21.67 -19.36 2.17
CA GLY A 141 20.49 -19.90 2.86
C GLY A 141 19.38 -18.87 3.09
N ASN A 142 19.42 -17.69 2.46
CA ASN A 142 18.38 -16.67 2.62
C ASN A 142 17.19 -16.89 1.68
N TRP A 143 16.54 -18.04 1.83
CA TRP A 143 15.31 -18.44 1.13
C TRP A 143 14.15 -17.45 1.34
N SER A 144 14.24 -16.60 2.36
CA SER A 144 13.25 -15.57 2.65
C SER A 144 13.14 -14.49 1.57
N GLN A 145 14.06 -14.42 0.62
CA GLN A 145 13.98 -13.52 -0.54
C GLN A 145 13.25 -14.13 -1.74
N LEU A 146 13.11 -15.45 -1.82
CA LEU A 146 12.35 -16.08 -2.88
C LEU A 146 10.87 -15.73 -2.72
N CYS A 147 10.22 -15.30 -3.81
CA CYS A 147 8.78 -15.19 -3.90
C CYS A 147 8.26 -16.35 -4.75
N ILE A 148 7.59 -17.29 -4.10
CA ILE A 148 7.05 -18.49 -4.76
C ILE A 148 5.91 -18.12 -5.71
N THR A 149 5.06 -17.16 -5.33
CA THR A 149 3.91 -16.69 -6.13
C THR A 149 4.37 -16.06 -7.44
N CYS A 150 5.30 -15.11 -7.37
CA CYS A 150 5.81 -14.40 -8.56
C CYS A 150 6.98 -15.12 -9.25
N LYS A 151 7.51 -16.20 -8.64
CA LYS A 151 8.67 -16.97 -9.12
C LYS A 151 9.91 -16.10 -9.39
N ILE A 152 10.22 -15.20 -8.45
CA ILE A 152 11.39 -14.33 -8.51
C ILE A 152 12.16 -14.31 -7.19
N VAL A 153 13.47 -14.07 -7.23
CA VAL A 153 14.24 -13.59 -6.07
C VAL A 153 13.99 -12.11 -5.92
N ARG A 154 13.36 -11.75 -4.80
CA ARG A 154 13.02 -10.38 -4.48
C ARG A 154 14.31 -9.58 -4.26
N PRO A 155 14.47 -8.41 -4.92
CA PRO A 155 15.50 -7.46 -4.55
C PRO A 155 15.39 -7.07 -3.08
N VAL A 156 16.50 -6.61 -2.51
CA VAL A 156 16.58 -6.14 -1.13
C VAL A 156 15.45 -5.15 -0.82
N ARG A 157 14.81 -5.33 0.34
CA ARG A 157 13.63 -4.57 0.81
C ARG A 157 12.35 -4.70 -0.02
N SER A 158 12.26 -5.64 -0.97
CA SER A 158 11.03 -5.90 -1.72
C SER A 158 10.15 -6.95 -1.04
N LYS A 159 8.82 -6.81 -1.13
CA LYS A 159 7.86 -7.78 -0.59
C LYS A 159 6.75 -8.07 -1.59
N HIS A 160 6.12 -9.22 -1.46
CA HIS A 160 4.92 -9.58 -2.22
C HIS A 160 3.68 -9.03 -1.51
N CYS A 161 2.85 -8.27 -2.22
CA CYS A 161 1.56 -7.85 -1.73
C CYS A 161 0.51 -8.86 -2.19
N SER A 162 -0.12 -9.57 -1.24
CA SER A 162 -1.18 -10.54 -1.54
C SER A 162 -2.47 -9.91 -2.06
N THR A 163 -2.72 -8.62 -1.75
CA THR A 163 -3.89 -7.90 -2.27
C THR A 163 -3.73 -7.53 -3.74
N CYS A 164 -2.54 -7.05 -4.14
CA CYS A 164 -2.23 -6.69 -5.53
C CYS A 164 -1.68 -7.86 -6.36
N ASP A 165 -1.40 -9.00 -5.71
CA ASP A 165 -0.79 -10.21 -6.27
C ASP A 165 0.51 -9.96 -7.06
N ARG A 166 1.33 -9.04 -6.54
CA ARG A 166 2.57 -8.58 -7.21
C ARG A 166 3.65 -8.25 -6.19
N CYS A 167 4.90 -8.47 -6.57
CA CYS A 167 6.06 -7.96 -5.81
C CYS A 167 6.26 -6.46 -6.07
N VAL A 168 6.52 -5.72 -5.00
CA VAL A 168 6.74 -4.26 -5.01
C VAL A 168 8.13 -3.96 -4.45
N GLU A 169 8.86 -3.10 -5.14
CA GLU A 169 10.19 -2.63 -4.73
C GLU A 169 10.11 -1.65 -3.56
N GLN A 170 10.99 -1.83 -2.55
CA GLN A 170 10.96 -1.07 -1.29
C GLN A 170 9.54 -0.98 -0.71
N PHE A 171 8.85 -2.12 -0.66
CA PHE A 171 7.47 -2.19 -0.20
C PHE A 171 7.37 -1.69 1.24
N ASP A 172 6.47 -0.74 1.45
CA ASP A 172 6.09 -0.26 2.77
C ASP A 172 4.82 -1.00 3.23
N HIS A 173 3.68 -0.69 2.61
CA HIS A 173 2.40 -1.33 2.91
C HIS A 173 1.42 -1.27 1.73
N HIS A 174 0.33 -2.04 1.82
CA HIS A 174 -0.83 -1.86 0.95
C HIS A 174 -1.83 -0.95 1.67
N CYS A 175 -2.23 0.15 1.04
CA CYS A 175 -3.14 1.12 1.64
C CYS A 175 -4.53 1.03 1.00
N PRO A 176 -5.55 0.52 1.71
CA PRO A 176 -6.92 0.45 1.18
C PRO A 176 -7.49 1.84 0.86
N TRP A 177 -7.13 2.85 1.67
CA TRP A 177 -7.56 4.24 1.51
C TRP A 177 -7.06 4.90 0.23
N VAL A 178 -5.85 4.54 -0.22
CA VAL A 178 -5.29 4.99 -1.50
C VAL A 178 -5.63 3.99 -2.62
N SER A 179 -6.10 2.80 -2.25
CA SER A 179 -6.41 1.70 -3.16
C SER A 179 -5.21 1.26 -3.99
N ASN A 180 -4.01 1.37 -3.40
CA ASN A 180 -2.75 1.06 -4.05
C ASN A 180 -1.70 0.62 -3.02
N CYS A 181 -0.64 -0.04 -3.48
CA CYS A 181 0.55 -0.24 -2.63
C CYS A 181 1.31 1.07 -2.48
N ILE A 182 1.99 1.24 -1.36
CA ILE A 182 2.99 2.28 -1.14
C ILE A 182 4.36 1.61 -1.23
N GLY A 183 5.18 2.11 -2.15
CA GLY A 183 6.49 1.56 -2.46
C GLY A 183 7.46 2.64 -2.92
N LYS A 184 8.59 2.21 -3.50
CA LYS A 184 9.68 3.09 -3.91
C LYS A 184 9.23 4.31 -4.72
N LYS A 185 8.32 4.12 -5.68
CA LYS A 185 7.98 5.12 -6.70
C LYS A 185 6.88 6.10 -6.27
N ASN A 186 6.06 5.79 -5.27
CA ASN A 186 4.93 6.63 -4.85
C ASN A 186 4.93 7.02 -3.36
N LYS A 187 5.93 6.59 -2.58
CA LYS A 187 6.08 6.96 -1.16
C LYS A 187 6.16 8.47 -0.90
N TRP A 188 6.74 9.24 -1.84
CA TRP A 188 6.86 10.69 -1.69
C TRP A 188 5.52 11.39 -1.91
N GLU A 189 4.76 10.98 -2.93
CA GLU A 189 3.39 11.47 -3.12
C GLU A 189 2.49 11.14 -1.92
N PHE A 190 2.63 9.93 -1.34
CA PHE A 190 1.92 9.55 -0.13
C PHE A 190 2.28 10.45 1.06
N PHE A 191 3.57 10.68 1.28
CA PHE A 191 4.05 11.54 2.38
C PHE A 191 3.60 13.00 2.21
N MET A 192 3.70 13.54 0.99
CA MET A 192 3.24 14.90 0.69
C MET A 192 1.72 15.04 0.86
N PHE A 193 0.94 14.05 0.41
CA PHE A 193 -0.49 13.99 0.65
C PHE A 193 -0.82 14.12 2.15
N LEU A 194 -0.24 13.25 2.99
CA LEU A 194 -0.49 13.28 4.43
C LEU A 194 -0.08 14.62 5.07
N THR A 195 1.06 15.16 4.67
CA THR A 195 1.57 16.42 5.20
C THR A 195 0.65 17.59 4.84
N LEU A 196 0.24 17.70 3.56
CA LEU A 196 -0.66 18.75 3.09
C LEU A 196 -2.02 18.68 3.76
N GLU A 197 -2.61 17.49 3.91
CA GLU A 197 -3.90 17.32 4.59
C GLU A 197 -3.83 17.68 6.07
N VAL A 198 -2.74 17.34 6.77
CA VAL A 198 -2.56 17.74 8.18
C VAL A 198 -2.52 19.25 8.32
N PHE A 199 -1.75 19.94 7.49
CA PHE A 199 -1.71 21.40 7.52
C PHE A 199 -3.05 22.02 7.11
N ALA A 200 -3.74 21.46 6.11
CA ALA A 200 -5.07 21.90 5.72
C ALA A 200 -6.08 21.76 6.87
N MET A 201 -6.08 20.63 7.60
CA MET A 201 -6.94 20.43 8.77
C MET A 201 -6.66 21.44 9.89
N ILE A 202 -5.39 21.72 10.17
CA ILE A 202 -5.00 22.71 11.19
C ILE A 202 -5.51 24.11 10.81
N ILE A 203 -5.28 24.54 9.56
CA ILE A 203 -5.67 25.88 9.09
C ILE A 203 -7.20 26.02 9.04
N THR A 204 -7.88 25.06 8.40
CA THR A 204 -9.35 25.10 8.26
C THR A 204 -10.05 24.98 9.62
N GLY A 205 -9.55 24.13 10.52
CA GLY A 205 -10.05 24.03 11.90
C GLY A 205 -9.87 25.33 12.69
N SER A 206 -8.68 25.94 12.59
CA SER A 206 -8.42 27.24 13.24
C SER A 206 -9.32 28.35 12.68
N ALA A 207 -9.48 28.42 11.35
CA ALA A 207 -10.34 29.38 10.69
C ALA A 207 -11.81 29.21 11.10
N ALA A 208 -12.29 27.96 11.22
CA ALA A 208 -13.63 27.67 11.69
C ALA A 208 -13.85 28.10 13.14
N ILE A 209 -12.90 27.83 14.04
CA ILE A 209 -12.98 28.27 15.45
C ILE A 209 -13.02 29.79 15.55
N ILE A 210 -12.13 30.50 14.84
CA ILE A 210 -12.09 31.97 14.81
C ILE A 210 -13.41 32.54 14.27
N SER A 211 -13.94 31.98 13.19
CA SER A 211 -15.23 32.40 12.61
C SER A 211 -16.37 32.29 13.62
N ASN A 212 -16.45 31.15 14.32
CA ASN A 212 -17.48 30.94 15.34
C ASN A 212 -17.29 31.84 16.57
N ALA A 213 -16.05 32.14 16.97
CA ALA A 213 -15.77 33.01 18.11
C ALA A 213 -16.11 34.49 17.84
N LEU A 214 -16.06 34.94 16.58
CA LEU A 214 -16.40 36.30 16.17
C LEU A 214 -17.90 36.50 15.90
N SER A 215 -18.63 35.41 15.62
CA SER A 215 -20.09 35.42 15.39
C SER A 215 -20.96 35.87 16.58
N PRO A 216 -20.66 35.56 17.86
CA PRO A 216 -21.48 36.02 19.01
C PRO A 216 -21.29 37.51 19.38
N LEU A 217 -20.47 38.27 18.64
CA LEU A 217 -20.17 39.68 18.91
C LEU A 217 -20.88 40.65 17.96
N SER A 218 -21.76 40.17 17.06
CA SER A 218 -22.53 40.96 16.09
C SER A 218 -24.03 40.92 16.34
#